data_AF-A0A954G0C5-F1
#
_entry.id   AF-A0A954G0C5-F1
#
_cell.length_a   1.000
_cell.length_b   1.000
_cell.length_c   1.000
_cell.angle_alpha   90.00
_cell.angle_beta   90.00
_cell.angle_gamma   90.00
#
_symmetry.space_group_name_H-M   'P 1'
#
loop_
_entity.id
_entity.type
_entity.pdbx_description
1 polymer ?
#
loop_
_entity_poly.entity_id
_entity_poly.type
_entity_poly.pdbx_seq_one_letter_code
_entity_poly.pdbx_strand_id
1 'polypeptide(L)' 'PEVIVLGGGLVEAMPDLFVPAVAEATRHNVMPTFKDSFKVVAAQLGDDSSVMGVAAWARTVIQETTSLKNETRV' A
#
# COMPACT_ATOMS: atom_id res chain seq x y z
N PRO A 1 4.42 8.34 -7.72
CA PRO A 1 3.37 7.80 -6.82
C PRO A 1 2.87 8.92 -5.91
N GLU A 2 1.60 8.89 -5.49
CA GLU A 2 1.06 9.89 -4.56
C GLU A 2 1.30 9.52 -3.10
N VAL A 3 1.39 8.21 -2.80
CA VAL A 3 1.64 7.69 -1.45
C VAL A 3 2.66 6.55 -1.53
N ILE A 4 3.59 6.55 -0.60
CA ILE A 4 4.57 5.49 -0.35
C ILE A 4 4.22 4.89 1.01
N VAL A 5 3.84 3.61 1.02
CA VAL A 5 3.48 2.88 2.24
C VAL A 5 4.66 2.04 2.70
N LEU A 6 5.14 2.30 3.91
CA LEU A 6 6.28 1.62 4.51
C LEU A 6 5.79 0.49 5.43
N GLY A 7 6.15 -0.74 5.10
CA GLY A 7 5.95 -1.90 5.96
C GLY A 7 7.24 -2.35 6.66
N GLY A 8 7.14 -3.45 7.39
CA GLY A 8 8.26 -4.09 8.08
C GLY A 8 8.31 -3.75 9.57
N GLY A 9 8.80 -4.69 10.38
CA GLY A 9 8.68 -4.63 11.84
C GLY A 9 9.35 -3.42 12.51
N LEU A 10 10.41 -2.86 11.92
CA LEU A 10 11.05 -1.65 12.46
C LEU A 10 10.20 -0.39 12.25
N VAL A 11 9.51 -0.31 11.11
CA VAL A 11 8.60 0.79 10.80
C VAL A 11 7.36 0.71 11.69
N GLU A 12 6.90 -0.49 11.99
CA GLU A 12 5.80 -0.73 12.92
C GLU A 12 6.18 -0.42 14.38
N ALA A 13 7.37 -0.84 14.81
CA ALA A 13 7.83 -0.63 16.18
C ALA A 13 8.19 0.83 16.49
N MET A 14 8.69 1.58 15.50
CA MET A 14 9.22 2.94 15.68
C MET A 14 8.81 3.88 14.52
N PRO A 15 7.52 4.08 14.27
CA PRO A 15 7.04 4.83 13.10
C PRO A 15 7.50 6.29 13.11
N ASP A 16 7.53 6.92 14.29
CA ASP A 16 7.93 8.33 14.45
C ASP A 16 9.42 8.58 14.16
N LEU A 17 10.24 7.53 14.14
CA LEU A 17 11.64 7.61 13.75
C LEU A 17 11.82 7.32 12.26
N PHE A 18 11.25 6.21 11.78
CA PHE A 18 11.51 5.72 10.42
C PHE A 18 10.74 6.50 9.35
N VAL A 19 9.48 6.86 9.58
CA VAL A 19 8.67 7.55 8.56
C VAL A 19 9.26 8.92 8.22
N PRO A 20 9.63 9.79 9.18
CA PRO A 20 10.25 11.08 8.86
C PRO A 20 11.63 10.93 8.20
N ALA A 21 12.45 10.00 8.68
CA ALA A 21 13.79 9.76 8.15
C ALA A 21 13.75 9.32 6.67
N VAL A 22 12.87 8.37 6.35
CA VAL A 22 12.68 7.92 4.96
C VAL A 22 12.08 9.02 4.10
N ALA A 23 11.13 9.80 4.62
CA ALA A 23 10.56 10.94 3.90
C ALA A 23 11.62 12.00 3.54
N GLU A 24 12.51 12.33 4.48
CA GLU A 24 13.60 13.27 4.25
C GLU A 24 14.63 12.73 3.25
N ALA A 25 15.06 11.47 3.43
CA ALA A 25 15.97 10.82 2.51
C ALA A 25 15.38 10.75 1.09
N THR A 26 14.09 10.43 0.95
CA THR A 26 13.42 10.40 -0.35
C THR A 26 13.41 11.78 -0.99
N ARG A 27 13.04 12.83 -0.24
CA ARG A 27 13.08 14.22 -0.74
C ARG A 27 14.47 14.64 -1.21
N HIS A 28 15.52 14.17 -0.57
CA HIS A 28 16.89 14.53 -0.96
C HIS A 28 17.35 13.84 -2.25
N ASN A 29 16.79 12.66 -2.57
CA ASN A 29 17.25 11.81 -3.67
C ASN A 29 16.37 11.87 -4.93
N VAL A 30 15.16 12.43 -4.84
CA VAL A 30 14.28 12.59 -6.00
C VAL A 30 14.60 13.85 -6.81
N MET A 31 14.17 13.87 -8.08
CA MET A 31 14.21 15.10 -8.87
C MET A 31 13.40 16.22 -8.20
N PRO A 32 13.80 17.49 -8.34
CA PRO A 32 13.13 18.62 -7.68
C PRO A 32 11.61 18.67 -7.89
N THR A 33 11.13 18.34 -9.09
CA THR A 33 9.70 18.34 -9.43
C THR A 33 8.88 17.32 -8.63
N PHE A 34 9.52 16.32 -8.03
CA PHE A 34 8.85 15.27 -7.25
C PHE A 34 8.95 15.45 -5.73
N LYS A 35 9.73 16.41 -5.22
CA LYS A 35 10.02 16.54 -3.77
C LYS A 35 8.77 16.53 -2.88
N ASP A 36 7.71 17.20 -3.32
CA ASP A 36 6.49 17.36 -2.53
C ASP A 36 5.27 16.72 -3.18
N SER A 37 5.49 15.84 -4.16
CA SER A 37 4.41 15.16 -4.90
C SER A 37 3.95 13.85 -4.26
N PHE A 38 4.48 13.49 -3.08
CA PHE A 38 4.21 12.22 -2.43
C PHE A 38 4.09 12.36 -0.91
N LYS A 39 3.40 11.40 -0.29
CA LYS A 39 3.37 11.20 1.16
C LYS A 39 4.03 9.88 1.52
N VAL A 40 4.76 9.85 2.62
CA VAL A 40 5.32 8.61 3.19
C VAL A 40 4.52 8.28 4.44
N VAL A 41 3.99 7.06 4.54
CA VAL A 41 3.14 6.63 5.65
C VAL A 41 3.52 5.23 6.11
N ALA A 42 3.28 4.91 7.38
CA ALA A 42 3.41 3.54 7.88
C ALA A 42 2.22 2.67 7.42
N ALA A 43 2.48 1.41 7.11
CA ALA A 43 1.45 0.42 6.83
C ALA A 43 0.63 0.16 8.10
N GLN A 44 -0.70 0.12 7.97
CA GLN A 44 -1.61 -0.09 9.11
C GLN A 44 -1.94 -1.56 9.36
N LEU A 45 -1.71 -2.43 8.37
CA LEU A 45 -2.11 -3.83 8.44
C LEU A 45 -1.12 -4.73 9.19
N GLY A 46 0.11 -4.26 9.42
CA GLY A 46 1.15 -5.04 10.12
C GLY A 46 1.24 -6.50 9.63
N ASP A 47 1.29 -7.42 10.59
CA ASP A 47 1.34 -8.87 10.36
C ASP A 47 0.10 -9.44 9.66
N ASP A 48 -1.06 -8.77 9.77
CA ASP A 48 -2.31 -9.20 9.13
C ASP A 48 -2.35 -8.92 7.62
N SER A 49 -1.40 -8.14 7.10
CA SER A 49 -1.33 -7.71 5.69
C SER A 49 -1.45 -8.88 4.70
N SER A 50 -0.85 -10.02 5.02
CA SER A 50 -0.88 -11.22 4.16
C SER A 50 -2.26 -11.86 4.11
N VAL A 51 -2.89 -12.06 5.27
CA VAL A 51 -4.21 -12.71 5.37
C VAL A 51 -5.29 -11.80 4.77
N MET A 52 -5.22 -10.50 5.06
CA MET A 52 -6.12 -9.50 4.50
C MET A 52 -6.00 -9.41 2.98
N GLY A 53 -4.78 -9.49 2.45
CA GLY A 53 -4.53 -9.52 1.00
C GLY A 53 -5.18 -10.73 0.32
N VAL A 54 -5.04 -11.92 0.90
CA VAL A 54 -5.66 -13.15 0.37
C VAL A 54 -7.18 -13.07 0.43
N ALA A 55 -7.76 -12.59 1.53
CA ALA A 55 -9.20 -12.43 1.67
C ALA A 55 -9.77 -11.43 0.64
N ALA A 56 -9.09 -10.30 0.43
CA ALA A 56 -9.45 -9.32 -0.58
C ALA A 56 -9.35 -9.91 -1.99
N TRP A 57 -8.29 -10.67 -2.28
CA TRP A 57 -8.12 -11.36 -3.57
C TRP A 57 -9.25 -12.35 -3.85
N ALA A 58 -9.57 -13.22 -2.88
CA ALA A 58 -10.65 -14.19 -3.02
C ALA A 58 -11.99 -13.50 -3.33
N ARG A 59 -12.27 -12.38 -2.64
CA ARG A 59 -13.46 -11.56 -2.91
C ARG A 59 -13.48 -11.05 -4.36
N THR A 60 -12.37 -10.48 -4.86
CA THR A 60 -12.27 -9.98 -6.24
C THR A 60 -12.54 -11.08 -7.25
N VAL A 61 -11.90 -12.25 -7.10
CA VAL A 61 -12.07 -13.39 -8.01
C VAL A 61 -13.53 -13.87 -8.05
N ILE A 62 -14.18 -13.97 -6.88
CA ILE A 62 -15.59 -14.37 -6.78
C ILE A 62 -16.50 -13.34 -7.48
N GLN A 63 -16.25 -12.05 -7.29
CA GLN A 63 -17.04 -10.98 -7.91
C GLN A 63 -16.88 -10.93 -9.43
N GLU A 64 -15.65 -11.03 -9.95
CA GLU A 64 -15.38 -11.09 -11.39
C GLU A 64 -16.03 -12.31 -12.04
N THR A 65 -15.90 -13.49 -11.41
CA THR A 65 -16.54 -14.73 -11.89
C THR A 65 -18.07 -14.60 -11.92
N THR A 66 -18.66 -13.89 -10.96
CA THR A 66 -20.10 -13.64 -10.92
C THR A 66 -20.56 -12.72 -12.05
N SER A 67 -19.77 -11.70 -12.40
CA SER A 67 -20.07 -10.80 -13.52
C SER A 67 -20.06 -11.54 -14.86
N LEU A 68 -19.05 -12.38 -15.11
CA LEU A 68 -18.92 -13.16 -16.34
C LEU A 68 -20.08 -14.15 -16.56
N LYS A 69 -20.57 -14.78 -15.48
CA LYS A 69 -21.73 -15.68 -15.55
C LYS A 69 -23.05 -14.96 -15.87
N ASN A 70 -23.16 -13.68 -15.51
CA ASN A 70 -24.34 -12.88 -15.82
C ASN A 70 -24.33 -12.40 -17.28
N GLU A 71 -23.15 -12.11 -17.84
CA GLU A 71 -22.99 -11.70 -19.25
C GLU A 71 -23.14 -12.85 -20.25
N THR A 72 -22.84 -14.09 -19.86
CA THR A 72 -23.01 -15.26 -20.75
C THR A 72 -24.48 -15.77 -20.77
N ARG A 73 -25.36 -15.19 -19.95
CA ARG A 73 -26.76 -15.63 -19.79
C ARG A 73 -27.76 -14.73 -20.53
N VAL A 74 -27.28 -13.71 -21.26
CA VAL A 74 -28.06 -12.88 -22.19
C VAL A 74 -27.92 -13.33 -23.63
#